data_AF-A0AA38LGC8-F1
#
_entry.id   AF-A0AA38LGC8-F1
#
_cell.length_a   1.000
_cell.length_b   1.000
_cell.length_c   1.000
_cell.angle_alpha   90.00
_cell.angle_beta   90.00
_cell.angle_gamma   90.00
#
_symmetry.space_group_name_H-M   'P 1'
#
loop_
_entity.id
_entity.type
_entity.pdbx_description
1 polymer ?
#
loop_
_entity_poly.entity_id
_entity_poly.type
_entity_poly.pdbx_seq_one_letter_code
_entity_poly.pdbx_strand_id
1 'polypeptide(L)'
;MMHEAEQKDLSMASHDKSELNELEGFVDWKGRPARKDRHGGVLSTLFVYAMVGLENLAFVPVITNLVSYFVGIMHMDIAKASTNVTNFMGTSYVLALLGAFISDSYLSRFKTAILSAFIELV
;
A
#
# COMPACT_ATOMS: atom_id res chain seq x y z
N MET A 1 34.70 41.65 9.59
CA MET A 1 33.69 42.24 8.68
C MET A 1 33.42 41.37 7.44
N MET A 2 34.42 41.02 6.59
CA MET A 2 34.15 40.15 5.41
C MET A 2 33.67 38.73 5.76
N HIS A 3 34.18 38.12 6.84
CA HIS A 3 33.78 36.77 7.26
C HIS A 3 32.36 36.68 7.86
N GLU A 4 31.81 37.75 8.44
CA GLU A 4 30.44 37.74 8.98
C GLU A 4 29.38 37.84 7.88
N ALA A 5 29.69 38.53 6.78
CA ALA A 5 28.80 38.62 5.63
C ALA A 5 28.62 37.24 4.96
N GLU A 6 29.72 36.51 4.77
CA GLU A 6 29.70 35.15 4.22
C GLU A 6 28.94 34.18 5.13
N GLN A 7 29.10 34.30 6.44
CA GLN A 7 28.42 33.45 7.42
C GLN A 7 26.91 33.74 7.50
N LYS A 8 26.51 35.00 7.32
CA LYS A 8 25.11 35.42 7.23
C LYS A 8 24.46 34.94 5.94
N ASP A 9 25.17 35.00 4.82
CA ASP A 9 24.69 34.51 3.52
C ASP A 9 24.55 32.98 3.52
N LEU A 10 25.50 32.25 4.12
CA LEU A 10 25.38 30.80 4.32
C LEU A 10 24.22 30.43 5.24
N SER A 11 24.02 31.17 6.34
CA SER A 11 22.88 30.99 7.24
C SER A 11 21.56 31.23 6.51
N MET A 12 21.47 32.29 5.71
CA MET A 12 20.27 32.67 4.97
C MET A 12 19.94 31.68 3.85
N ALA A 13 20.97 31.21 3.12
CA ALA A 13 20.82 30.15 2.12
C ALA A 13 20.45 28.80 2.75
N SER A 14 20.87 28.52 4.00
CA SER A 14 20.48 27.30 4.72
C SER A 14 19.02 27.35 5.20
N HIS A 15 18.53 28.54 5.58
CA HIS A 15 17.15 28.74 6.03
C HIS A 15 16.16 28.63 4.87
N ASP A 16 16.46 29.27 3.73
CA ASP A 16 15.65 29.19 2.50
C ASP A 16 15.55 27.74 1.98
N LYS A 17 16.69 27.01 1.96
CA LYS A 17 16.69 25.57 1.62
C LYS A 17 15.89 24.73 2.62
N SER A 18 15.80 25.11 3.89
CA SER A 18 15.01 24.36 4.87
C SER A 18 13.52 24.54 4.64
N GLU A 19 13.05 25.75 4.35
CA GLU A 19 11.63 26.01 4.05
C GLU A 19 11.20 25.37 2.72
N LEU A 20 12.05 25.37 1.68
CA LEU A 20 11.77 24.66 0.43
C LEU A 20 11.65 23.13 0.58
N ASN A 21 12.21 22.58 1.65
CA ASN A 21 12.19 21.15 1.95
C ASN A 21 11.11 20.76 2.95
N GLU A 22 10.40 21.71 3.57
CA GLU A 22 9.25 21.42 4.41
C GLU A 22 7.97 21.40 3.56
N LEU A 23 7.16 20.36 3.71
CA LEU A 23 5.88 20.26 3.04
C LEU A 23 4.86 21.04 3.87
N GLU A 24 4.51 22.25 3.40
CA GLU A 24 3.48 23.08 4.04
C GLU A 24 2.17 22.28 4.21
N GLY A 25 1.70 22.20 5.46
CA GLY A 25 0.44 21.54 5.83
C GLY A 25 0.51 20.02 6.07
N PHE A 26 1.64 19.36 5.81
CA PHE A 26 1.83 17.93 6.12
C PHE A 26 2.65 17.72 7.38
N VAL A 27 2.17 16.84 8.26
CA VAL A 27 2.86 16.47 9.51
C VAL A 27 3.27 15.00 9.50
N ASP A 28 4.48 14.74 10.00
CA ASP A 28 5.02 13.40 10.26
C ASP A 28 4.15 12.67 11.30
N TRP A 29 4.27 11.33 11.38
CA TRP A 29 3.58 10.51 12.39
C TRP A 29 3.95 10.86 13.85
N LYS A 30 4.95 11.72 14.04
CA LYS A 30 5.38 12.30 15.33
C LYS A 30 4.96 13.77 15.54
N GLY A 31 4.13 14.33 14.67
CA GLY A 31 3.64 15.71 14.78
C GLY A 31 4.67 16.81 14.43
N ARG A 32 5.73 16.46 13.71
CA ARG A 32 6.74 17.41 13.19
C ARG A 32 6.41 17.78 11.74
N PRO A 33 6.82 18.95 11.21
CA PRO A 33 6.64 19.28 9.80
C PRO A 33 7.27 18.19 8.92
N ALA A 34 6.50 17.69 7.95
CA ALA A 34 6.93 16.63 7.04
C ALA A 34 7.99 17.19 6.09
N ARG A 35 9.09 16.46 5.92
CA ARG A 35 10.18 16.92 5.05
C ARG A 35 10.16 16.20 3.71
N LYS A 36 10.18 16.95 2.62
CA LYS A 36 10.14 16.46 1.24
C LYS A 36 11.34 15.58 0.87
N ASP A 37 12.48 15.78 1.54
CA ASP A 37 13.70 15.00 1.31
C ASP A 37 13.71 13.65 2.05
N ARG A 38 12.84 13.48 3.06
CA ARG A 38 12.84 12.32 3.96
C ARG A 38 11.55 11.51 3.93
N HIS A 39 10.43 12.13 3.61
CA HIS A 39 9.10 11.53 3.65
C HIS A 39 8.55 11.38 2.23
N GLY A 40 8.29 10.14 1.82
CA GLY A 40 7.82 9.80 0.48
C GLY A 40 8.96 9.54 -0.52
N GLY A 41 8.62 9.46 -1.81
CA GLY A 41 9.59 9.28 -2.89
C GLY A 41 9.39 8.00 -3.72
N VAL A 42 10.14 7.90 -4.81
CA VAL A 42 10.00 6.84 -5.83
C VAL A 42 10.12 5.43 -5.24
N LEU A 43 11.00 5.24 -4.24
CA LEU A 43 11.18 3.95 -3.55
C LEU A 43 9.93 3.52 -2.77
N SER A 44 9.24 4.45 -2.09
CA SER A 44 8.01 4.14 -1.37
C SER A 44 6.88 3.77 -2.33
N THR A 45 6.77 4.51 -3.44
CA THR A 45 5.80 4.21 -4.50
C THR A 45 6.10 2.86 -5.15
N LEU A 46 7.36 2.54 -5.43
CA LEU A 46 7.78 1.26 -5.99
C LEU A 46 7.39 0.09 -5.08
N PHE A 47 7.57 0.24 -3.77
CA PHE A 47 7.16 -0.78 -2.80
C PHE A 47 5.65 -1.07 -2.88
N VAL A 48 4.82 -0.03 -2.93
CA VAL A 48 3.36 -0.19 -3.06
C VAL A 48 2.99 -0.87 -4.39
N TYR A 49 3.61 -0.45 -5.50
CA TYR A 49 3.38 -1.09 -6.80
C TYR A 49 3.82 -2.57 -6.81
N ALA A 50 4.96 -2.90 -6.21
CA ALA A 50 5.43 -4.26 -6.12
C ALA A 50 4.47 -5.13 -5.29
N MET A 51 3.99 -4.62 -4.16
CA MET A 51 3.01 -5.32 -3.32
C MET A 51 1.71 -5.61 -4.08
N VAL A 52 1.13 -4.60 -4.73
CA VAL A 52 -0.08 -4.77 -5.56
C VAL A 52 0.18 -5.73 -6.72
N GLY A 53 1.36 -5.66 -7.33
CA GLY A 53 1.77 -6.58 -8.40
C GLY A 53 1.82 -8.04 -7.94
N LEU A 54 2.38 -8.29 -6.76
CA LEU A 54 2.46 -9.64 -6.16
C LEU A 54 1.07 -10.20 -5.82
N GLU A 55 0.19 -9.36 -5.26
CA GLU A 55 -1.20 -9.73 -4.96
C GLU A 55 -1.94 -10.15 -6.25
N ASN A 56 -1.82 -9.36 -7.32
CA ASN A 56 -2.42 -9.71 -8.61
C ASN A 56 -1.82 -11.00 -9.21
N LEU A 57 -0.51 -11.20 -9.05
CA LEU A 57 0.18 -12.39 -9.54
C LEU A 57 -0.29 -13.68 -8.84
N ALA A 58 -0.65 -13.60 -7.55
CA ALA A 58 -1.22 -14.72 -6.81
C ALA A 58 -2.71 -14.92 -7.15
N PHE A 59 -3.48 -13.85 -7.25
CA PHE A 59 -4.94 -13.88 -7.42
C PHE A 59 -5.40 -14.38 -8.79
N VAL A 60 -4.78 -13.90 -9.89
CA VAL A 60 -5.22 -14.20 -11.27
C VAL A 60 -5.13 -15.70 -11.61
N PRO A 61 -4.04 -16.42 -11.31
CA PRO A 61 -3.95 -17.86 -11.59
C PRO A 61 -4.94 -18.70 -10.77
N VAL A 62 -5.21 -18.30 -9.52
CA VAL A 62 -6.14 -19.02 -8.65
C VAL A 62 -7.55 -18.98 -9.24
N ILE A 63 -8.05 -17.80 -9.60
CA ILE A 63 -9.43 -17.66 -10.12
C ILE A 63 -9.60 -18.35 -11.47
N THR A 64 -8.61 -18.22 -12.35
CA THR A 64 -8.70 -18.80 -13.69
C THR A 64 -8.71 -20.33 -13.67
N ASN A 65 -7.97 -20.97 -12.75
CA ASN A 65 -7.95 -22.42 -12.62
C ASN A 65 -9.02 -23.01 -11.68
N LEU A 66 -9.68 -22.20 -10.85
CA LEU A 66 -10.59 -22.70 -9.82
C LEU A 66 -11.80 -23.46 -10.42
N VAL A 67 -12.36 -22.98 -11.53
CA VAL A 67 -13.46 -23.66 -12.22
C VAL A 67 -13.02 -25.03 -12.74
N SER A 68 -11.86 -25.08 -13.41
CA SER A 68 -11.30 -26.33 -13.93
C SER A 68 -10.97 -27.32 -12.81
N TYR A 69 -10.49 -26.85 -11.66
CA TYR A 69 -10.27 -27.67 -10.48
C TYR A 69 -11.57 -28.29 -9.94
N PHE A 70 -12.63 -27.49 -9.84
CA PHE A 70 -13.94 -27.94 -9.38
C PHE A 70 -14.60 -28.96 -10.30
N VAL A 71 -14.50 -28.76 -11.61
CA VAL A 71 -15.05 -29.71 -12.59
C VAL A 71 -14.20 -30.97 -12.68
N GLY A 72 -12.87 -30.83 -12.76
CA GLY A 72 -11.96 -31.95 -13.01
C GLY A 72 -11.67 -32.83 -11.81
N ILE A 73 -11.49 -32.25 -10.62
CA ILE A 73 -11.08 -33.01 -9.41
C ILE A 73 -12.29 -33.28 -8.52
N MET A 74 -13.12 -32.27 -8.25
CA MET A 74 -14.31 -32.43 -7.41
C MET A 74 -15.54 -32.98 -8.14
N HIS A 75 -15.44 -33.25 -9.46
CA HIS A 75 -16.51 -33.82 -10.27
C HIS A 75 -17.85 -33.09 -10.13
N MET A 76 -17.80 -31.76 -9.96
CA MET A 76 -18.99 -30.93 -9.90
C MET A 76 -19.50 -30.61 -11.30
N ASP A 77 -20.83 -30.48 -11.42
CA ASP A 77 -21.45 -29.98 -12.64
C ASP A 77 -20.98 -28.55 -12.95
N ILE A 78 -20.82 -28.23 -14.24
CA ILE A 78 -20.28 -26.94 -14.70
C ILE A 78 -21.11 -25.77 -14.17
N ALA A 79 -22.44 -25.92 -14.10
CA ALA A 79 -23.31 -24.87 -13.56
C ALA A 79 -23.02 -24.62 -12.07
N LYS A 80 -22.90 -25.70 -11.28
CA LYS A 80 -22.61 -25.62 -9.83
C LYS A 80 -21.20 -25.09 -9.56
N ALA A 81 -20.21 -25.54 -10.32
CA ALA A 81 -18.83 -25.09 -10.20
C ALA A 81 -18.72 -23.58 -10.45
N SER A 82 -19.34 -23.08 -11.53
CA SER A 82 -19.35 -21.66 -11.86
C SER A 82 -20.01 -20.81 -10.76
N THR A 83 -21.17 -21.24 -10.25
CA THR A 83 -21.84 -20.55 -9.14
C THR A 83 -20.97 -20.48 -7.88
N ASN A 84 -20.28 -21.56 -7.52
CA ASN A 84 -19.39 -21.56 -6.37
C ASN A 84 -18.19 -20.62 -6.56
N VAL A 85 -17.61 -20.56 -7.76
CA VAL A 85 -16.52 -19.61 -8.05
C VAL A 85 -17.01 -18.17 -7.97
N THR A 86 -18.18 -17.84 -8.53
CA THR A 86 -18.76 -16.50 -8.42
C THR A 86 -19.05 -16.12 -6.96
N ASN A 87 -19.60 -17.04 -6.17
CA ASN A 87 -19.85 -16.81 -4.74
C ASN A 87 -18.54 -16.58 -3.96
N PHE A 88 -17.50 -17.35 -4.27
CA PHE A 88 -16.17 -17.17 -3.68
C PHE A 88 -15.60 -15.79 -4.01
N MET A 89 -15.57 -15.41 -5.29
CA MET A 89 -15.10 -14.09 -5.73
C MET A 89 -15.89 -12.95 -5.06
N GLY A 90 -17.22 -13.05 -5.04
CA GLY A 90 -18.08 -12.06 -4.39
C GLY A 90 -17.79 -11.92 -2.90
N THR A 91 -17.58 -13.04 -2.21
CA THR A 91 -17.22 -13.04 -0.78
C THR A 91 -15.84 -12.42 -0.56
N SER A 92 -14.85 -12.70 -1.40
CA SER A 92 -13.51 -12.09 -1.32
C SER A 92 -13.57 -10.56 -1.47
N TYR A 93 -14.40 -10.04 -2.37
CA TYR A 93 -14.57 -8.58 -2.49
C TYR A 93 -15.26 -7.96 -1.28
N VAL A 94 -16.27 -8.61 -0.71
CA VAL A 94 -16.89 -8.15 0.54
C VAL A 94 -15.87 -8.16 1.69
N LEU A 95 -15.04 -9.20 1.77
CA LEU A 95 -13.98 -9.28 2.77
C LEU A 95 -12.94 -8.17 2.60
N ALA A 96 -12.58 -7.82 1.35
CA ALA A 96 -11.70 -6.70 1.07
C ALA A 96 -12.28 -5.36 1.54
N LEU A 97 -13.58 -5.13 1.35
CA LEU A 97 -14.27 -3.94 1.87
C LEU A 97 -14.23 -3.88 3.40
N LEU A 98 -14.45 -5.02 4.06
CA LEU A 98 -14.35 -5.12 5.52
C LEU A 98 -12.91 -4.86 6.00
N GLY A 99 -11.92 -5.42 5.31
CA GLY A 99 -10.50 -5.19 5.60
C GLY A 99 -10.10 -3.72 5.45
N ALA A 100 -10.58 -3.05 4.41
CA ALA A 100 -10.37 -1.61 4.21
C ALA A 100 -10.97 -0.78 5.35
N PHE A 101 -12.21 -1.07 5.76
CA PHE A 101 -12.86 -0.38 6.87
C PHE A 101 -12.11 -0.55 8.20
N ILE A 102 -11.60 -1.76 8.48
CA ILE A 102 -10.77 -2.04 9.66
C ILE A 102 -9.44 -1.28 9.57
N SER A 103 -8.82 -1.22 8.38
CA SER A 103 -7.59 -0.45 8.16
C SER A 103 -7.78 1.03 8.44
N ASP A 104 -8.88 1.62 8.00
CA ASP A 104 -9.12 3.06 8.20
C ASP A 104 -9.47 3.40 9.65
N SER A 105 -10.05 2.44 10.39
CA SER A 105 -10.54 2.66 11.76
C SER A 105 -9.52 2.34 12.86
N TYR A 106 -8.68 1.30 12.71
CA TYR A 106 -7.90 0.74 13.84
C TYR A 106 -6.40 0.62 13.62
N LEU A 107 -5.90 0.46 12.39
CA LEU A 107 -4.47 0.17 12.12
C LEU A 107 -3.82 1.24 11.25
N SER A 108 -2.61 1.68 11.61
CA SER A 108 -1.77 2.42 10.66
C SER A 108 -1.62 1.61 9.37
N ARG A 109 -1.92 2.21 8.21
CA ARG A 109 -2.01 1.61 6.85
C ARG A 109 -0.92 0.60 6.50
N PHE A 110 0.29 0.78 7.05
CA PHE A 110 1.43 -0.12 6.87
C PHE A 110 1.29 -1.45 7.63
N LYS A 111 0.74 -1.42 8.85
CA LYS A 111 0.53 -2.62 9.67
C LYS A 111 -0.54 -3.53 9.07
N THR A 112 -1.61 -2.94 8.51
CA THR A 112 -2.69 -3.72 7.89
C THR A 112 -2.21 -4.42 6.63
N ALA A 113 -1.41 -3.75 5.81
CA ALA A 113 -0.84 -4.33 4.59
C ALA A 113 0.11 -5.51 4.89
N ILE A 114 0.91 -5.42 5.94
CA ILE A 114 1.77 -6.55 6.35
C ILE A 114 0.92 -7.71 6.87
N LEU A 115 -0.10 -7.43 7.69
CA LEU A 115 -0.97 -8.46 8.24
C LEU A 115 -1.77 -9.18 7.14
N SER A 116 -2.31 -8.45 6.16
CA SER A 116 -3.03 -9.04 5.04
C SER A 116 -2.13 -9.93 4.19
N ALA A 117 -0.90 -9.49 3.91
CA ALA A 117 0.08 -10.30 3.17
C ALA A 117 0.45 -11.59 3.92
N PHE A 118 0.56 -11.56 5.26
CA PHE A 118 0.79 -12.78 6.05
C PHE A 118 -0.41 -13.73 6.02
N ILE A 119 -1.64 -13.20 6.07
CA ILE A 119 -2.86 -14.01 6.02
C ILE A 119 -3.03 -14.65 4.64
N GLU A 120 -2.69 -13.95 3.56
CA GLU A 120 -2.77 -14.48 2.19
C GLU A 120 -1.72 -15.57 1.91
N LEU A 121 -0.57 -15.50 2.57
CA LEU A 121 0.54 -16.44 2.39
C LEU A 121 0.42 -17.72 3.24
N VAL A 122 -0.35 -17.69 4.33
CA VAL A 122 -0.60 -18.83 5.23
C VAL A 122 -1.82 -19.63 4.77
#